data_AF-A0A7C1HYX5-F1
#
_entry.id   AF-A0A7C1HYX5-F1
#
_cell.length_a   1.000
_cell.length_b   1.000
_cell.length_c   1.000
_cell.angle_alpha   90.00
_cell.angle_beta   90.00
_cell.angle_gamma   90.00
#
_symmetry.space_group_name_H-M   'P 1'
#
loop_
_entity.id
_entity.type
_entity.pdbx_description
1 polymer ?
#
loop_
_entity_poly.entity_id
_entity_poly.type
_entity_poly.pdbx_seq_one_letter_code
_entity_poly.pdbx_strand_id
1 'polypeptide(L)' 'LKCDPDRAIELRERYEDIRPGWHMNKAQWNSVYFTGGISRDLVLELIDHSYELVVQGLKRKDRERLIGKSQE' A
#
# COMPACT_ATOMS: atom_id res chain seq x y z
N LEU A 1 -2.34 2.70 3.67
CA LEU A 1 -1.76 1.94 2.54
C LEU A 1 -1.44 0.54 3.00
N LYS A 2 -1.93 -0.45 2.26
CA LYS A 2 -1.64 -1.87 2.51
C LYS A 2 -0.18 -2.13 2.16
N CYS A 3 0.49 -2.96 2.93
CA CYS A 3 1.91 -3.26 2.78
C CYS A 3 2.21 -4.65 3.33
N ASP A 4 3.26 -5.29 2.82
CA ASP A 4 3.80 -6.50 3.41
C ASP A 4 4.26 -6.25 4.86
N PRO A 5 4.03 -7.19 5.81
CA PRO A 5 4.31 -6.95 7.23
C PRO A 5 5.75 -6.52 7.53
N ASP A 6 6.74 -7.17 6.93
CA ASP A 6 8.15 -6.87 7.19
C ASP A 6 8.51 -5.47 6.66
N ARG A 7 8.10 -5.15 5.44
CA ARG A 7 8.28 -3.82 4.84
C ARG A 7 7.53 -2.75 5.63
N ALA A 8 6.36 -3.05 6.18
CA ALA A 8 5.60 -2.11 7.00
C ALA A 8 6.32 -1.75 8.30
N ILE A 9 7.06 -2.70 8.91
CA ILE A 9 7.90 -2.44 10.09
C ILE A 9 9.07 -1.55 9.71
N GLU A 10 9.84 -1.92 8.67
CA GLU A 10 11.00 -1.14 8.20
C GLU A 10 10.63 0.31 7.87
N LEU A 11 9.49 0.53 7.20
CA LEU A 11 9.03 1.87 6.84
C LEU A 11 8.69 2.73 8.06
N ARG A 12 8.14 2.13 9.13
CA ARG A 12 7.82 2.86 10.37
C ARG A 12 9.05 3.18 11.19
N GLU A 13 10.08 2.33 11.13
CA GLU A 13 11.37 2.59 11.77
C GLU A 13 12.14 3.70 11.05
N ARG A 14 12.00 3.78 9.72
CA ARG A 14 12.73 4.76 8.91
C ARG A 14 12.07 6.13 8.82
N TYR A 15 10.73 6.21 8.86
CA TYR A 15 9.98 7.44 8.62
C TYR A 15 8.96 7.71 9.73
N GLU A 16 9.13 8.81 10.46
CA GLU A 16 8.19 9.24 11.54
C GLU A 16 6.76 9.52 11.02
N ASP A 17 6.69 9.87 9.75
CA ASP A 17 5.47 10.17 8.99
C ASP A 17 4.72 8.89 8.56
N ILE A 18 5.31 7.70 8.73
CA ILE A 18 4.67 6.41 8.47
C ILE A 18 4.34 5.75 9.82
N ARG A 19 3.05 5.60 10.10
CA ARG A 19 2.56 5.06 11.38
C ARG A 19 1.70 3.82 11.16
N PRO A 20 1.46 3.01 12.20
CA PRO A 20 0.48 1.93 12.13
C PRO A 20 -0.90 2.43 11.64
N GLY A 21 -1.53 1.66 10.76
CA GLY A 21 -2.80 2.01 10.14
C GLY A 21 -3.91 2.30 11.16
N TRP A 22 -4.57 3.44 11.00
CA TRP A 22 -5.72 3.83 11.84
C TRP A 22 -6.93 2.93 11.56
N HIS A 23 -7.58 2.43 12.61
CA HIS A 23 -8.71 1.47 12.58
C HIS A 23 -8.54 0.18 11.72
N MET A 24 -7.36 -0.06 11.15
CA MET A 24 -7.06 -1.20 10.28
C MET A 24 -6.13 -2.20 10.98
N ASN A 25 -5.87 -3.35 10.33
CA ASN A 25 -4.87 -4.30 10.81
C ASN A 25 -3.46 -3.67 10.75
N LYS A 26 -2.93 -3.34 11.93
CA LYS A 26 -1.63 -2.66 12.10
C LYS A 26 -0.44 -3.49 11.62
N ALA A 27 -0.57 -4.80 11.41
CA ALA A 27 0.51 -5.59 10.81
C ALA A 27 0.69 -5.26 9.32
N GLN A 28 -0.39 -4.95 8.61
CA GLN A 28 -0.39 -4.85 7.13
C GLN A 28 -0.77 -3.48 6.60
N TRP A 29 -1.15 -2.54 7.45
CA TRP A 29 -1.61 -1.22 7.03
C TRP A 29 -0.80 -0.12 7.69
N ASN A 30 -0.44 0.87 6.87
CA ASN A 30 0.24 2.10 7.28
C ASN A 30 -0.68 3.31 7.09
N SER A 31 -0.63 4.25 8.02
CA SER A 31 -1.07 5.64 7.82
C SER A 31 0.14 6.45 7.39
N VAL A 32 0.01 7.24 6.32
CA VAL A 32 1.09 8.08 5.79
C VAL A 32 0.68 9.54 5.95
N TYR A 33 1.50 10.32 6.63
CA TYR A 33 1.28 11.75 6.88
C TYR A 33 2.16 12.59 5.94
N PHE A 34 1.60 13.68 5.41
CA PHE A 34 2.28 14.56 4.44
C PHE A 34 2.88 15.79 5.13
N THR A 35 3.77 15.54 6.06
CA THR A 35 4.43 16.57 6.90
C THR A 35 5.81 16.97 6.41
N GLY A 36 6.27 16.37 5.31
CA GLY A 36 7.50 16.74 4.60
C GLY A 36 8.67 15.77 4.79
N GLY A 37 8.54 14.73 5.62
CA GLY A 37 9.58 13.71 5.86
C GLY A 37 9.61 12.57 4.84
N ILE A 38 8.74 12.58 3.82
CA ILE A 38 8.62 11.53 2.80
C ILE A 38 8.64 12.18 1.42
N SER A 39 9.46 11.64 0.51
CA SER A 39 9.49 12.10 -0.88
C SER A 39 8.20 11.72 -1.61
N ARG A 40 7.86 12.50 -2.65
CA ARG A 40 6.72 12.21 -3.52
C ARG A 40 6.84 10.84 -4.17
N ASP A 41 8.03 10.48 -4.63
CA ASP A 41 8.26 9.21 -5.34
C ASP A 41 8.01 8.01 -4.42
N LEU A 42 8.44 8.09 -3.15
CA LEU A 42 8.16 7.05 -2.17
C LEU A 42 6.65 6.93 -1.90
N VAL A 43 5.91 8.04 -1.82
CA VAL A 43 4.45 7.97 -1.66
C VAL A 43 3.79 7.25 -2.85
N LEU A 44 4.21 7.56 -4.07
CA LEU A 44 3.69 6.90 -5.27
C LEU A 44 4.01 5.39 -5.25
N GLU A 45 5.23 5.00 -4.92
CA GLU A 45 5.63 3.60 -4.75
C GLU A 45 4.77 2.87 -3.70
N LEU A 46 4.46 3.53 -2.57
CA LEU A 46 3.60 2.95 -1.53
C LEU A 46 2.15 2.79 -1.99
N ILE A 47 1.66 3.68 -2.84
CA ILE A 47 0.33 3.59 -3.44
C ILE A 47 0.28 2.41 -4.40
N ASP A 48 1.25 2.30 -5.32
CA ASP A 48 1.31 1.24 -6.33
C ASP A 48 1.41 -0.14 -5.66
N HIS A 49 2.32 -0.29 -4.70
CA HIS A 49 2.46 -1.52 -3.92
C HIS A 49 1.17 -1.88 -3.16
N SER A 50 0.51 -0.88 -2.54
CA SER A 50 -0.77 -1.11 -1.87
C SER A 50 -1.84 -1.58 -2.85
N TYR A 51 -1.88 -1.02 -4.05
CA TYR A 51 -2.82 -1.39 -5.10
C TYR A 51 -2.59 -2.84 -5.54
N GLU A 52 -1.35 -3.22 -5.82
CA GLU A 52 -0.97 -4.58 -6.22
C GLU A 52 -1.40 -5.62 -5.18
N LEU A 53 -1.10 -5.39 -3.89
CA LEU A 53 -1.48 -6.29 -2.80
C LEU A 53 -2.99 -6.39 -2.59
N VAL A 54 -3.74 -5.33 -2.94
CA VAL A 54 -5.20 -5.38 -2.91
C VAL A 54 -5.70 -6.22 -4.09
N VAL A 55 -5.25 -5.92 -5.31
CA VAL A 55 -5.66 -6.62 -6.54
C VAL A 55 -5.34 -8.11 -6.51
N GLN A 56 -4.17 -8.49 -5.98
CA GLN A 56 -3.78 -9.89 -5.78
C GLN A 56 -4.73 -10.63 -4.83
N GLY A 57 -5.25 -9.95 -3.80
CA GLY A 57 -6.18 -10.51 -2.83
C GLY A 57 -7.64 -10.61 -3.32
N LEU A 58 -7.96 -10.05 -4.50
CA LEU A 58 -9.31 -10.12 -5.05
C LEU A 58 -9.60 -11.47 -5.70
N LYS A 59 -10.89 -11.80 -5.78
CA LYS A 59 -11.37 -12.94 -6.57
C LYS A 59 -10.98 -12.75 -8.04
N ARG A 60 -10.74 -13.85 -8.76
CA ARG A 60 -10.32 -13.83 -10.17
C ARG A 60 -11.18 -12.92 -11.04
N LYS A 61 -12.51 -13.00 -10.92
CA LYS A 61 -13.46 -12.17 -11.68
C LYS A 61 -13.26 -10.67 -11.43
N ASP A 62 -13.08 -10.27 -10.18
CA ASP A 62 -12.91 -8.86 -9.80
C ASP A 62 -11.54 -8.34 -10.23
N ARG A 63 -10.50 -9.18 -10.11
CA ARG A 63 -9.16 -8.88 -10.61
C ARG A 63 -9.13 -8.71 -12.13
N GLU A 64 -9.75 -9.62 -12.89
CA GLU A 64 -9.86 -9.54 -14.35
C GLU A 64 -10.58 -8.27 -14.81
N ARG A 65 -11.61 -7.82 -14.07
CA ARG A 65 -12.30 -6.55 -14.33
C ARG A 65 -11.39 -5.33 -14.14
N LEU A 66 -10.50 -5.35 -13.16
CA LEU A 66 -9.60 -4.23 -12.84
C LEU A 66 -8.38 -4.18 -13.75
N ILE A 67 -7.80 -5.34 -14.05
CA ILE A 67 -6.60 -5.43 -14.89
C ILE A 67 -6.97 -5.27 -16.37
N GLY A 68 -8.21 -5.61 -16.75
CA GLY A 68 -8.67 -5.53 -18.13
C GLY A 68 -7.78 -6.38 -19.04
N LYS A 69 -8.21 -7.61 -19.34
CA LYS A 69 -7.83 -8.11 -20.66
C LYS A 69 -8.39 -7.10 -21.64
N SER A 70 -7.52 -6.32 -22.30
CA SER A 70 -7.85 -5.68 -23.57
C SER A 70 -8.56 -6.75 -24.39
N GLN A 71 -9.86 -6.56 -24.59
CA GLN A 71 -10.62 -7.39 -25.52
C GLN A 71 -10.11 -6.94 -26.89
N GLU A 72 -9.11 -7.63 -27.42
CA GLU A 72 -8.89 -7.72 -28.87
C GLU A 72 -9.91 -8.68 -29.46
#